data_AF-A0A955W036-F1
#
_entry.id   AF-A0A955W036-F1
#
_cell.length_a   1.000
_cell.length_b   1.000
_cell.length_c   1.000
_cell.angle_alpha   90.00
_cell.angle_beta   90.00
_cell.angle_gamma   90.00
#
_symmetry.space_group_name_H-M   'P 1'
#
loop_
_entity.id
_entity.type
_entity.pdbx_description
1 polymer ?
#
loop_
_entity_poly.entity_id
_entity_poly.type
_entity_poly.pdbx_seq_one_letter_code
_entity_poly.pdbx_strand_id
1 'polypeptide(L)'
;MATREQRRAKLAFDHVSSVAERREDERKQYATMTHRLPSLLVNAGLCQALFFVAARSEEPKRLLLDHLAAQLLGEGKGAKDLLNEARTAELAKYLWLSDEALVCAAWYRRMVQGVLKLEAGNADESTEGRA
;
A
#
# COMPACT_ATOMS: atom_id res chain seq x y z
N MET A 1 -25.45 4.50 7.56
CA MET A 1 -24.23 3.83 8.10
C MET A 1 -23.43 3.32 6.91
N ALA A 2 -22.14 3.65 6.79
CA ALA A 2 -21.33 3.20 5.65
C ALA A 2 -20.89 1.73 5.82
N THR A 3 -20.80 0.97 4.73
CA THR A 3 -20.29 -0.42 4.75
C THR A 3 -18.77 -0.45 4.93
N ARG A 4 -18.19 -1.61 5.28
CA ARG A 4 -16.73 -1.78 5.33
C ARG A 4 -16.08 -1.47 3.99
N GLU A 5 -16.68 -1.94 2.88
CA GLU A 5 -16.21 -1.63 1.53
C GLU A 5 -16.24 -0.14 1.22
N GLN A 6 -17.32 0.56 1.57
CA GLN A 6 -17.41 2.01 1.36
C GLN A 6 -16.33 2.77 2.16
N ARG A 7 -16.04 2.33 3.39
CA ARG A 7 -14.95 2.91 4.20
C ARG A 7 -13.58 2.65 3.57
N ARG A 8 -13.32 1.43 3.09
CA ARG A 8 -12.09 1.06 2.39
C ARG A 8 -11.87 1.92 1.16
N ALA A 9 -12.87 1.99 0.29
CA ALA A 9 -12.81 2.77 -0.94
C ALA A 9 -12.61 4.26 -0.66
N LYS A 10 -13.33 4.83 0.31
CA LYS A 10 -13.21 6.25 0.67
C LYS A 10 -11.80 6.59 1.15
N LEU A 11 -11.27 5.83 2.11
CA LEU A 11 -9.96 6.14 2.68
C LEU A 11 -8.83 5.91 1.66
N ALA A 12 -8.92 4.86 0.83
CA ALA A 12 -8.00 4.65 -0.28
C ALA A 12 -8.05 5.81 -1.30
N PHE A 13 -9.25 6.33 -1.61
CA PHE A 13 -9.41 7.48 -2.49
C PHE A 13 -8.77 8.73 -1.89
N ASP A 14 -9.04 9.03 -0.62
CA ASP A 14 -8.51 10.21 0.08
C ASP A 14 -6.97 10.16 0.11
N HIS A 15 -6.40 9.00 0.43
CA HIS A 15 -4.95 8.77 0.42
C HIS A 15 -4.33 8.93 -0.97
N VAL A 16 -4.88 8.28 -2.01
CA VAL A 16 -4.32 8.40 -3.37
C VAL A 16 -4.49 9.82 -3.92
N SER A 17 -5.58 10.51 -3.59
CA SER A 17 -5.79 11.90 -3.98
C SER A 17 -4.75 12.82 -3.36
N SER A 18 -4.32 12.57 -2.12
CA SER A 18 -3.21 13.33 -1.51
C SER A 18 -1.87 13.18 -2.25
N VAL A 19 -1.70 12.08 -3.00
CA VAL A 19 -0.51 11.82 -3.82
C VAL A 19 -0.59 12.55 -5.16
N ALA A 20 -1.78 12.96 -5.62
CA ALA A 20 -1.96 13.61 -6.92
C ALA A 20 -1.20 14.94 -7.05
N GLU A 21 -1.05 15.68 -5.93
CA GLU A 21 -0.33 16.96 -5.84
C GLU A 21 1.20 16.80 -5.74
N ARG A 22 1.71 15.56 -5.63
CA ARG A 22 3.14 15.28 -5.58
C ARG A 22 3.77 15.30 -6.97
N ARG A 23 5.10 15.37 -7.01
CA ARG A 23 5.88 15.33 -8.25
C ARG A 23 5.62 14.03 -9.03
N GLU A 24 5.77 14.10 -10.35
CA GLU A 24 5.45 12.97 -11.24
C GLU A 24 6.26 11.70 -10.95
N ASP A 25 7.54 11.85 -10.63
CA ASP A 25 8.42 10.77 -10.19
C ASP A 25 7.91 10.08 -8.93
N GLU A 26 7.51 10.85 -7.91
CA GLU A 26 6.93 10.31 -6.68
C GLU A 26 5.62 9.56 -6.93
N ARG A 27 4.75 10.11 -7.80
CA ARG A 27 3.48 9.47 -8.19
C ARG A 27 3.71 8.13 -8.90
N LYS A 28 4.67 8.08 -9.82
CA LYS A 28 5.06 6.85 -10.53
C LYS A 28 5.62 5.82 -9.56
N GLN A 29 6.55 6.19 -8.68
CA GLN A 29 7.10 5.27 -7.68
C GLN A 29 6.02 4.70 -6.75
N TYR A 30 5.09 5.54 -6.28
CA TYR A 30 3.96 5.12 -5.47
C TYR A 30 3.05 4.15 -6.23
N ALA A 31 2.72 4.46 -7.49
CA ALA A 31 1.90 3.62 -8.35
C ALA A 31 2.55 2.26 -8.61
N THR A 32 3.83 2.22 -8.98
CA THR A 32 4.61 0.99 -9.20
C THR A 32 4.50 0.06 -7.99
N MET A 33 4.75 0.60 -6.80
CA MET A 33 4.70 -0.20 -5.59
C MET A 33 3.27 -0.66 -5.26
N THR A 34 2.28 0.20 -5.45
CA THR A 34 0.87 -0.12 -5.22
C THR A 34 0.39 -1.26 -6.13
N HIS A 35 0.78 -1.25 -7.41
CA HIS A 35 0.44 -2.33 -8.35
C HIS A 35 1.08 -3.66 -7.98
N ARG A 36 2.31 -3.62 -7.43
CA ARG A 36 3.07 -4.81 -7.04
C ARG A 36 2.64 -5.38 -5.69
N LEU A 37 2.08 -4.57 -4.79
CA LEU A 37 1.78 -4.99 -3.43
C LEU A 37 0.84 -6.20 -3.31
N PRO A 38 -0.28 -6.31 -4.06
CA PRO A 38 -1.17 -7.47 -3.97
C PRO A 38 -0.46 -8.80 -4.27
N SER A 39 0.42 -8.84 -5.27
CA SER A 39 1.15 -10.07 -5.61
C SER A 39 2.20 -10.41 -4.56
N LEU A 40 2.85 -9.40 -3.95
CA LEU A 40 3.75 -9.62 -2.82
C LEU A 40 3.01 -10.21 -1.60
N LEU A 41 1.83 -9.69 -1.28
CA LEU A 41 1.03 -10.18 -0.15
C LEU A 41 0.63 -11.64 -0.32
N VAL A 42 0.20 -12.04 -1.53
CA VAL A 42 -0.19 -13.43 -1.80
C VAL A 42 1.03 -14.37 -1.81
N ASN A 43 2.14 -13.97 -2.41
CA ASN A 43 3.28 -14.86 -2.62
C ASN A 43 4.23 -14.95 -1.42
N ALA A 44 4.44 -13.84 -0.69
CA ALA A 44 5.39 -13.75 0.42
C ALA A 44 4.71 -13.67 1.80
N GLY A 45 3.39 -13.41 1.83
CA GLY A 45 2.65 -13.16 3.06
C GLY A 45 2.87 -11.74 3.60
N LEU A 46 2.04 -11.36 4.58
CA LEU A 46 1.95 -10.00 5.13
C LEU A 46 3.31 -9.48 5.61
N CYS A 47 3.97 -10.22 6.52
CA CYS A 47 5.21 -9.75 7.15
C CYS A 47 6.31 -9.50 6.11
N GLN A 48 6.64 -10.49 5.28
CA GLN A 48 7.70 -10.33 4.28
C GLN A 48 7.38 -9.25 3.24
N ALA A 49 6.12 -9.16 2.79
CA ALA A 49 5.71 -8.12 1.83
C ALA A 49 5.92 -6.71 2.40
N LEU A 50 5.48 -6.45 3.63
CA LEU A 50 5.64 -5.13 4.26
C LEU A 50 7.12 -4.77 4.48
N PHE A 51 7.94 -5.72 4.95
CA PHE A 51 9.37 -5.50 5.13
C PHE A 51 10.11 -5.31 3.80
N PHE A 52 9.69 -5.98 2.73
CA PHE A 52 10.23 -5.77 1.40
C PHE A 52 9.96 -4.34 0.89
N VAL A 53 8.74 -3.83 1.08
CA VAL A 53 8.40 -2.45 0.72
C VAL A 53 9.23 -1.47 1.54
N ALA A 54 9.35 -1.71 2.85
CA ALA A 54 10.12 -0.85 3.77
C ALA A 54 11.63 -0.84 3.52
N ALA A 55 12.19 -1.96 3.03
CA ALA A 55 13.61 -2.07 2.72
C ALA A 55 13.99 -1.38 1.40
N ARG A 56 13.06 -1.31 0.44
CA ARG A 56 13.28 -0.72 -0.90
C ARG A 56 12.80 0.72 -1.03
N SER A 57 12.45 1.36 0.09
CA SER A 57 11.75 2.65 0.08
C SER A 57 12.65 3.88 0.24
N GLU A 58 12.77 4.65 -0.84
CA GLU A 58 12.88 6.11 -0.80
C GLU A 58 11.61 6.71 -0.15
N GLU A 59 11.65 7.93 0.38
CA GLU A 59 10.52 8.65 1.05
C GLU A 59 9.12 8.37 0.48
N PRO A 60 8.88 8.39 -0.85
CA PRO A 60 7.55 8.17 -1.44
C PRO A 60 6.99 6.75 -1.26
N LYS A 61 7.85 5.73 -1.13
CA LYS A 61 7.43 4.34 -0.91
C LYS A 61 7.09 4.07 0.56
N ARG A 62 7.59 4.88 1.50
CA ARG A 62 7.13 4.87 2.90
C ARG A 62 5.70 5.37 3.01
N LEU A 63 5.31 6.34 2.19
CA LEU A 63 3.95 6.88 2.18
C LEU A 63 2.88 5.80 1.94
N LEU A 64 3.15 4.82 1.07
CA LEU A 64 2.24 3.69 0.87
C LEU A 64 2.05 2.87 2.16
N LEU A 65 3.12 2.65 2.92
CA LEU A 65 3.04 1.92 4.19
C LEU A 65 2.32 2.74 5.26
N ASP A 66 2.50 4.07 5.28
CA ASP A 66 1.76 4.95 6.19
C ASP A 66 0.25 4.93 5.87
N HIS A 67 -0.11 5.02 4.59
CA HIS A 67 -1.50 4.92 4.16
C HIS A 67 -2.12 3.56 4.51
N LEU A 68 -1.39 2.45 4.31
CA LEU A 68 -1.85 1.12 4.73
C LEU A 68 -1.95 1.00 6.25
N ALA A 69 -1.03 1.59 7.00
CA ALA A 69 -1.11 1.58 8.45
C ALA A 69 -2.37 2.30 8.93
N ALA A 70 -2.65 3.49 8.40
CA ALA A 70 -3.87 4.22 8.67
C ALA A 70 -5.14 3.42 8.29
N GLN A 71 -5.07 2.70 7.17
CA GLN A 71 -6.17 1.87 6.68
C GLN A 71 -6.47 0.65 7.55
N LEU A 72 -5.43 -0.02 8.05
CA LEU A 72 -5.55 -1.30 8.76
C LEU A 72 -5.66 -1.14 10.27
N LEU A 73 -4.96 -0.16 10.82
CA LEU A 73 -4.82 0.04 12.27
C LEU A 73 -5.56 1.29 12.77
N GLY A 74 -6.02 2.15 11.87
CA GLY A 74 -6.76 3.38 12.18
C GLY A 74 -5.92 4.66 12.04
N GLU A 75 -6.60 5.80 12.07
CA GLU A 75 -5.98 7.13 11.91
C GLU A 75 -4.87 7.38 12.95
N GLY A 76 -3.79 8.04 12.52
CA GLY A 76 -2.62 8.33 13.36
C GLY A 76 -1.60 7.19 13.47
N LYS A 77 -1.85 6.03 12.84
CA LYS A 77 -0.89 4.93 12.75
C LYS A 77 -0.04 5.05 11.49
N GLY A 78 1.26 4.81 11.63
CA GLY A 78 2.23 4.89 10.55
C GLY A 78 2.88 3.54 10.22
N ALA A 79 3.78 3.56 9.24
CA ALA A 79 4.49 2.38 8.75
C ALA A 79 5.18 1.59 9.87
N LYS A 80 5.75 2.28 10.87
CA LYS A 80 6.41 1.63 12.02
C LYS A 80 5.43 0.81 12.87
N ASP A 81 4.22 1.32 13.10
CA ASP A 81 3.18 0.61 13.84
C ASP A 81 2.76 -0.65 13.09
N LEU A 82 2.55 -0.53 11.77
CA LEU A 82 2.16 -1.65 10.92
C LEU A 82 3.23 -2.74 10.85
N LEU A 83 4.50 -2.35 10.70
CA LEU A 83 5.63 -3.30 10.70
C LEU A 83 5.83 -3.98 12.06
N ASN A 84 5.52 -3.30 13.15
CA ASN A 84 5.55 -3.90 14.48
C ASN A 84 4.41 -4.90 14.64
N GLU A 85 3.19 -4.48 14.36
CA GLU A 85 1.99 -5.31 14.45
C GLU A 85 2.10 -6.57 13.59
N ALA A 86 2.61 -6.45 12.36
CA ALA A 86 2.81 -7.60 11.47
C ALA A 86 3.76 -8.68 12.02
N ARG A 87 4.67 -8.34 12.96
CA ARG A 87 5.58 -9.32 13.59
C ARG A 87 5.11 -9.79 14.96
N THR A 88 4.32 -9.00 15.67
CA THR A 88 3.96 -9.27 17.07
C THR A 88 2.50 -9.68 17.26
N ALA A 89 1.66 -9.56 16.23
CA ALA A 89 0.25 -9.95 16.30
C ALA A 89 0.10 -11.45 16.57
N GLU A 90 -0.87 -11.78 17.42
CA GLU A 90 -1.33 -13.16 17.60
C GLU A 90 -1.96 -13.70 16.30
N LEU A 91 -1.98 -15.03 16.15
CA LEU A 91 -2.36 -15.71 14.91
C LEU A 91 -3.70 -15.21 14.33
N ALA A 92 -4.74 -15.10 15.15
CA ALA A 92 -6.06 -14.65 14.67
C ALA A 92 -6.01 -13.23 14.10
N LYS A 93 -5.31 -12.32 14.79
CA LYS A 93 -5.13 -10.93 14.33
C LYS A 93 -4.24 -10.87 13.09
N TYR A 94 -3.19 -11.69 13.04
CA TYR A 94 -2.30 -11.76 11.88
C TYR A 94 -3.03 -12.24 10.61
N LEU A 95 -3.86 -13.28 10.72
CA LEU A 95 -4.68 -13.77 9.60
C LEU A 95 -5.69 -12.72 9.14
N TRP A 96 -6.36 -12.06 10.08
CA TRP A 96 -7.28 -10.96 9.76
C TRP A 96 -6.55 -9.79 9.07
N LEU A 97 -5.40 -9.36 9.59
CA LEU A 97 -4.57 -8.31 8.99
C LEU A 97 -4.11 -8.68 7.58
N SER A 98 -3.78 -9.95 7.35
CA SER A 98 -3.32 -10.43 6.04
C SER A 98 -4.43 -10.34 4.99
N ASP A 99 -5.65 -10.80 5.33
CA ASP A 99 -6.81 -10.69 4.45
C ASP A 99 -7.22 -9.23 4.22
N GLU A 100 -7.27 -8.43 5.29
CA GLU A 100 -7.61 -7.01 5.22
C GLU A 100 -6.60 -6.23 4.37
N ALA A 101 -5.30 -6.50 4.52
CA ALA A 101 -4.25 -5.87 3.73
C ALA A 101 -4.40 -6.19 2.23
N LEU A 102 -4.76 -7.42 1.88
CA LEU A 102 -4.97 -7.82 0.48
C LEU A 102 -6.15 -7.07 -0.15
N VAL A 103 -7.28 -7.00 0.56
CA VAL A 103 -8.47 -6.27 0.09
C VAL A 103 -8.17 -4.77 -0.05
N CYS A 104 -7.49 -4.19 0.93
CA CYS A 104 -7.08 -2.79 0.89
C CYS A 104 -6.11 -2.52 -0.27
N ALA A 105 -5.08 -3.35 -0.46
CA ALA A 105 -4.14 -3.22 -1.56
C ALA A 105 -4.84 -3.24 -2.94
N ALA A 106 -5.88 -4.06 -3.10
CA ALA A 106 -6.70 -4.09 -4.31
C ALA A 106 -7.48 -2.77 -4.54
N TRP A 107 -8.01 -2.15 -3.46
CA TRP A 107 -8.64 -0.82 -3.56
C TRP A 107 -7.64 0.25 -3.96
N TYR A 108 -6.44 0.25 -3.38
CA TYR A 108 -5.40 1.23 -3.71
C TYR A 108 -4.99 1.11 -5.17
N ARG A 109 -4.83 -0.11 -5.68
CA ARG A 109 -4.56 -0.37 -7.10
C ARG A 109 -5.60 0.29 -8.00
N ARG A 110 -6.90 0.09 -7.71
CA ARG A 110 -8.00 0.70 -8.47
C ARG A 110 -7.98 2.23 -8.39
N MET A 111 -7.68 2.79 -7.20
CA MET A 111 -7.63 4.24 -7.01
C MET A 111 -6.45 4.88 -7.72
N VAL A 112 -5.28 4.22 -7.76
CA VAL A 112 -4.13 4.67 -8.55
C VAL A 112 -4.47 4.73 -10.04
N GLN A 113 -5.14 3.70 -10.57
CA GLN A 113 -5.60 3.68 -11.96
C GLN A 113 -6.63 4.78 -12.25
N GLY A 114 -7.61 4.98 -11.37
CA GLY A 114 -8.67 5.96 -11.58
C GLY A 114 -8.25 7.41 -11.36
N VAL A 115 -7.50 7.69 -10.29
CA VAL A 115 -7.15 9.06 -9.86
C VAL A 115 -5.86 9.52 -10.50
N LEU A 116 -4.79 8.71 -10.45
CA LEU A 116 -3.49 9.09 -11.00
C LEU A 116 -3.36 8.75 -12.49
N LYS A 117 -4.26 7.93 -13.04
CA LYS A 117 -4.21 7.43 -14.43
C LYS A 117 -2.89 6.70 -14.74
N LEU A 118 -2.33 6.03 -13.74
CA LEU A 118 -1.07 5.27 -13.85
C LEU A 118 -1.35 3.77 -13.85
N GLU A 119 -1.03 3.13 -14.97
CA GLU A 119 -1.16 1.68 -15.17
C GLU A 119 0.15 0.93 -14.85
N ALA A 120 0.03 -0.35 -14.54
CA ALA A 120 1.17 -1.21 -14.20
C ALA A 120 2.23 -1.30 -15.34
N GLY A 121 1.83 -1.11 -16.60
CA GLY A 121 2.76 -1.15 -17.74
C GLY A 121 3.74 0.03 -17.83
N ASN A 122 3.41 1.19 -17.25
CA ASN A 122 4.27 2.38 -17.26
C ASN A 122 5.25 2.43 -16.07
N ALA A 123 5.19 1.41 -15.21
CA ALA A 123 5.84 1.39 -13.90
C ALA A 123 7.19 0.63 -13.90
N ASP A 124 7.33 -0.38 -14.76
CA ASP A 124 8.49 -1.27 -14.78
C ASP A 124 9.74 -0.69 -15.48
N GLU A 125 9.57 0.29 -16.39
CA GLU A 125 10.71 0.93 -17.10
C GLU A 125 11.71 1.64 -16.19
N SER A 126 11.38 1.86 -14.91
CA SER A 126 12.25 2.55 -13.96
C SER A 126 13.13 1.62 -13.09
N THR A 127 12.92 0.29 -13.13
CA THR A 127 13.54 -0.64 -12.16
C THR A 127 14.68 -1.49 -12.72
N GLU A 128 14.96 -1.48 -14.02
CA GLU A 128 16.05 -2.27 -14.62
C GLU A 128 17.43 -1.59 -14.63
N GLY A 129 17.53 -0.35 -14.12
CA GLY A 129 18.77 0.41 -14.10
C GLY A 129 19.46 0.47 -12.73
N ARG A 130 19.89 -0.67 -12.16
CA ARG A 130 21.02 -0.78 -11.20
C ARG A 130 21.17 -2.22 -10.69
N ALA A 131 22.00 -2.98 -11.39
CA ALA A 131 22.73 -4.13 -10.85
C ALA A 131 24.11 -3.66 -10.37
#